data_AF-A0A0M0JN75-F1
#
_entry.id   AF-A0A0M0JN75-F1
#
_cell.length_a   1.000
_cell.length_b   1.000
_cell.length_c   1.000
_cell.angle_alpha   90.00
_cell.angle_beta   90.00
_cell.angle_gamma   90.00
#
_symmetry.space_group_name_H-M   'P 1'
#
loop_
_entity.id
_entity.type
_entity.pdbx_description
1 polymer ?
#
loop_
_entity_poly.entity_id
_entity_poly.type
_entity_poly.pdbx_seq_one_letter_code
_entity_poly.pdbx_strand_id
1 'polypeptide(L)'
;MPGNMLNTPGIMDRSTEFGNMMHHAMGMKSHEMEKHRRKFEGYPTYLQNSMWMQNQTCLELRKLPVGARLAGAAELKEQGNEFFRKKKYASAVECYEAAIGAFRYLRQNDPDWKNKGIKDESIDLIDDIVGEGRAEDEDERRAVRDFATSCYNNLGACFLGRACTGKPELGSSIDEDYKRCVQACTNALELDGLNSKALYRRARARSEPLTATDGDNDSAIADLSEAAAAAPDDKEIRALLTKLKKGRLEAKKKDASALKGLFDKSELYDEKTLAAQRARAEEEKKLNDPAAGKPRTPEMAEKEAREAEAAIAHLRENRRHADADELEKKLAVHRQQLEEYKRLAAEEEVRSARNDPKNIDFANPTPEQIADAKKHGIDLLDPLIVKELQRMQRQEQQGGEGEDDADNPDEEEMGARGAPPPARDAGAGSLRYWIFGIMLSVGFYRVWNELNPALGPEPLDEW
;
A
#
# COMPACT_ATOMS: atom_id res chain seq x y z
N MET A 1 -18.35 57.96 -6.38
CA MET A 1 -17.90 56.68 -6.97
C MET A 1 -16.55 56.36 -6.36
N PRO A 2 -16.44 55.42 -5.39
CA PRO A 2 -15.14 55.00 -4.88
C PRO A 2 -14.42 54.17 -5.94
N GLY A 3 -13.12 54.40 -6.09
CA GLY A 3 -12.28 53.80 -7.11
C GLY A 3 -12.10 52.29 -6.92
N ASN A 4 -12.20 51.56 -8.02
CA ASN A 4 -11.69 50.20 -8.16
C ASN A 4 -10.16 50.25 -7.93
N MET A 5 -9.73 49.92 -6.71
CA MET A 5 -8.36 49.45 -6.51
C MET A 5 -8.25 48.11 -7.22
N LEU A 6 -7.62 48.12 -8.39
CA LEU A 6 -7.16 46.92 -9.07
C LEU A 6 -6.27 46.15 -8.08
N ASN A 7 -6.78 45.02 -7.58
CA ASN A 7 -6.05 44.12 -6.71
C ASN A 7 -4.93 43.49 -7.54
N THR A 8 -3.75 44.12 -7.54
CA THR A 8 -2.55 43.58 -8.19
C THR A 8 -2.19 42.26 -7.53
N PRO A 9 -2.14 41.14 -8.28
CA PRO A 9 -1.71 39.85 -7.77
C PRO A 9 -0.34 39.96 -7.10
N GLY A 10 -0.20 39.39 -5.90
CA GLY A 10 1.08 39.35 -5.20
C GLY A 10 2.11 38.51 -5.95
N ILE A 11 3.40 38.72 -5.67
CA ILE A 11 4.52 37.98 -6.30
C ILE A 11 4.40 36.44 -6.15
N MET A 12 3.70 35.96 -5.12
CA MET A 12 3.46 34.53 -4.87
C MET A 12 2.07 34.04 -5.29
N ASP A 13 1.31 34.88 -6.01
CA ASP A 13 -0.04 34.56 -6.45
C ASP A 13 -0.02 33.52 -7.59
N ARG A 14 -0.70 32.39 -7.37
CA ARG A 14 -0.84 31.28 -8.33
C ARG A 14 -1.60 31.64 -9.60
N SER A 15 -2.25 32.81 -9.65
CA SER A 15 -2.82 33.33 -10.89
C SER A 15 -1.77 33.92 -11.84
N THR A 16 -0.54 34.16 -11.37
CA THR A 16 0.57 34.65 -12.19
C THR A 16 1.52 33.53 -12.59
N GLU A 17 2.11 33.61 -13.79
CA GLU A 17 3.13 32.64 -14.25
C GLU A 17 4.33 32.58 -13.30
N PHE A 18 4.78 33.74 -12.79
CA PHE A 18 5.87 33.80 -11.83
C PHE A 18 5.50 33.12 -10.51
N GLY A 19 4.31 33.39 -9.96
CA GLY A 19 3.82 32.71 -8.76
C GLY A 19 3.71 31.20 -8.97
N ASN A 20 3.18 30.73 -10.11
CA ASN A 20 3.12 29.31 -10.44
C ASN A 20 4.52 28.68 -10.54
N MET A 21 5.47 29.34 -11.20
CA MET A 21 6.86 28.91 -11.29
C MET A 21 7.50 28.81 -9.90
N MET A 22 7.23 29.78 -9.00
CA MET A 22 7.72 29.74 -7.62
C MET A 22 7.08 28.60 -6.81
N HIS A 23 5.78 28.33 -6.97
CA HIS A 23 5.13 27.17 -6.33
C HIS A 23 5.70 25.84 -6.85
N HIS A 24 5.96 25.73 -8.17
CA HIS A 24 6.63 24.56 -8.75
C HIS A 24 8.06 24.40 -8.24
N ALA A 25 8.85 25.47 -8.17
CA ALA A 25 10.20 25.45 -7.63
C ALA A 25 10.22 25.09 -6.13
N MET A 26 9.28 25.63 -5.34
CA MET A 26 9.09 25.24 -3.94
C MET A 26 8.70 23.75 -3.81
N GLY A 27 7.85 23.24 -4.70
CA GLY A 27 7.48 21.83 -4.75
C GLY A 27 8.66 20.93 -5.09
N MET A 28 9.46 21.28 -6.10
CA MET A 28 10.69 20.55 -6.47
C MET A 28 11.69 20.53 -5.33
N LYS A 29 11.94 21.69 -4.70
CA LYS A 29 12.82 21.79 -3.53
C LYS A 29 12.28 20.99 -2.35
N SER A 30 10.97 21.00 -2.11
CA SER A 30 10.35 20.19 -1.05
C SER A 30 10.55 18.70 -1.29
N HIS A 31 10.35 18.24 -2.52
CA HIS A 31 10.52 16.83 -2.90
C HIS A 31 12.01 16.40 -2.88
N GLU A 32 12.92 17.27 -3.31
CA GLU A 32 14.36 17.06 -3.18
C GLU A 32 14.78 16.94 -1.71
N MET A 33 14.32 17.87 -0.86
CA MET A 33 14.56 17.82 0.57
C MET A 33 13.96 16.58 1.23
N GLU A 34 12.77 16.13 0.79
CA GLU A 34 12.10 14.92 1.27
C GLU A 34 12.96 13.66 1.08
N LYS A 35 13.74 13.57 -0.02
CA LYS A 35 14.69 12.47 -0.24
C LYS A 35 15.78 12.40 0.85
N HIS A 36 16.20 13.56 1.37
CA HIS A 36 17.25 13.68 2.37
C HIS A 36 16.76 13.65 3.82
N ARG A 37 15.44 13.64 4.07
CA ARG A 37 14.85 13.65 5.41
C ARG A 37 13.90 12.48 5.68
N ARG A 38 14.00 11.38 4.92
CA ARG A 38 13.11 10.21 5.03
C ARG A 38 13.12 9.60 6.43
N LYS A 39 14.29 9.48 7.06
CA LYS A 39 14.44 8.97 8.44
C LYS A 39 13.77 9.93 9.42
N PHE A 40 13.99 11.24 9.26
CA PHE A 40 13.35 12.26 10.08
C PHE A 40 11.81 12.20 10.01
N GLU A 41 11.25 12.17 8.79
CA GLU A 41 9.81 12.11 8.54
C GLU A 41 9.18 10.79 9.00
N GLY A 42 9.97 9.72 9.05
CA GLY A 42 9.56 8.42 9.60
C GLY A 42 9.36 8.41 11.12
N TYR A 43 9.92 9.38 11.85
CA TYR A 43 9.74 9.43 13.30
C TYR A 43 8.35 9.97 13.69
N PRO A 44 7.77 9.50 14.81
CA PRO A 44 6.56 10.10 15.35
C PRO A 44 6.74 11.60 15.62
N THR A 45 5.69 12.39 15.42
CA THR A 45 5.75 13.85 15.55
C THR A 45 6.27 14.30 16.91
N TYR A 46 5.89 13.62 18.00
CA TYR A 46 6.38 13.94 19.34
C TYR A 46 7.90 13.73 19.51
N LEU A 47 8.51 12.84 18.72
CA LEU A 47 9.97 12.67 18.68
C LEU A 47 10.61 13.73 17.78
N GLN A 48 9.99 14.07 16.65
CA GLN A 48 10.45 15.18 15.80
C GLN A 48 10.50 16.50 16.60
N ASN A 49 9.46 16.77 17.40
CA ASN A 49 9.34 17.95 18.27
C ASN A 49 10.53 18.15 19.22
N SER A 50 11.23 17.07 19.59
CA SER A 50 12.40 17.13 20.47
C SER A 50 13.56 17.97 19.92
N MET A 51 13.61 18.19 18.59
CA MET A 51 14.66 18.96 17.90
C MET A 51 14.51 20.47 18.04
N TRP A 52 13.28 20.98 18.22
CA TRP A 52 13.00 22.41 18.41
C TRP A 52 12.33 22.73 19.75
N MET A 53 12.32 21.75 20.66
CA MET A 53 11.77 21.90 22.01
C MET A 53 12.45 23.04 22.78
N GLN A 54 11.65 23.91 23.39
CA GLN A 54 12.10 25.06 24.19
C GLN A 54 11.98 24.84 25.70
N ASN A 55 11.55 23.66 26.14
CA ASN A 55 11.39 23.35 27.56
C ASN A 55 12.77 23.28 28.25
N GLN A 56 13.12 24.33 28.99
CA GLN A 56 14.44 24.45 29.62
C GLN A 56 14.72 23.31 30.60
N THR A 57 13.72 22.86 31.36
CA THR A 57 13.87 21.74 32.29
C THR A 57 14.32 20.48 31.55
N CYS A 58 13.66 20.10 30.46
CA CYS A 58 14.07 18.96 29.63
C CYS A 58 15.51 19.12 29.11
N LEU A 59 15.87 20.31 28.61
CA LEU A 59 17.21 20.57 28.08
C LEU A 59 18.31 20.46 29.14
N GLU A 60 18.06 20.91 30.38
CA GLU A 60 18.99 20.73 31.48
C GLU A 60 19.10 19.26 31.92
N LEU A 61 17.98 18.51 31.95
CA LEU A 61 18.01 17.08 32.28
C LEU A 61 18.89 16.29 31.31
N ARG A 62 18.88 16.60 30.01
CA ARG A 62 19.74 15.94 29.01
C ARG A 62 21.23 16.03 29.30
N LYS A 63 21.67 17.00 30.12
CA LYS A 63 23.09 17.17 30.51
C LYS A 63 23.50 16.29 31.69
N LEU A 64 22.52 15.71 32.41
CA LEU A 64 22.77 14.87 33.57
C LEU A 64 22.99 13.40 33.16
N PRO A 65 23.62 12.58 34.02
CA PRO A 65 23.57 11.12 33.92
C PRO A 65 22.12 10.60 33.89
N VAL A 66 21.88 9.46 33.23
CA VAL A 66 20.52 8.96 32.92
C VAL A 66 19.66 8.82 34.18
N GLY A 67 20.13 8.15 35.23
CA GLY A 67 19.36 7.99 36.48
C GLY A 67 18.99 9.30 37.16
N ALA A 68 19.88 10.30 37.12
CA ALA A 68 19.64 11.61 37.74
C ALA A 68 18.52 12.40 37.03
N ARG A 69 18.13 12.01 35.81
CA ARG A 69 17.05 12.68 35.05
C ARG A 69 15.66 12.31 35.55
N LEU A 70 15.49 11.14 36.17
CA LEU A 70 14.17 10.58 36.49
C LEU A 70 13.34 11.49 37.40
N ALA A 71 13.95 12.10 38.42
CA ALA A 71 13.23 12.99 39.34
C ALA A 71 12.63 14.21 38.60
N GLY A 72 13.44 14.93 37.83
CA GLY A 72 12.95 16.09 37.07
C GLY A 72 12.01 15.71 35.93
N ALA A 73 12.23 14.56 35.28
CA ALA A 73 11.30 14.05 34.27
C ALA A 73 9.93 13.68 34.90
N ALA A 74 9.92 13.15 36.13
CA ALA A 74 8.70 12.85 36.86
C ALA A 74 7.90 14.11 37.22
N GLU A 75 8.56 15.23 37.53
CA GLU A 75 7.89 16.52 37.72
C GLU A 75 7.20 17.00 36.44
N LEU A 76 7.87 16.89 35.28
CA LEU A 76 7.26 17.19 33.97
C LEU A 76 6.05 16.29 33.71
N LYS A 77 6.15 15.00 34.03
CA LYS A 77 5.02 14.07 33.92
C LYS A 77 3.85 14.49 34.81
N GLU A 78 4.09 14.91 36.05
CA GLU A 78 3.00 15.32 36.94
C GLU A 78 2.33 16.62 36.49
N GLN A 79 3.10 17.59 35.97
CA GLN A 79 2.52 18.77 35.30
C GLN A 79 1.61 18.36 34.13
N GLY A 80 2.05 17.38 33.33
CA GLY A 80 1.23 16.78 32.29
C GLY A 80 -0.05 16.15 32.82
N ASN A 81 0.03 15.41 33.95
CA ASN A 81 -1.14 14.82 34.60
C ASN A 81 -2.13 15.89 35.06
N GLU A 82 -1.65 17.02 35.59
CA GLU A 82 -2.51 18.14 35.98
C GLU A 82 -3.23 18.77 34.79
N PHE A 83 -2.53 19.00 33.68
CA PHE A 83 -3.17 19.51 32.46
C PHE A 83 -4.16 18.51 31.87
N PHE A 84 -3.83 17.22 31.91
CA PHE A 84 -4.72 16.15 31.46
C PHE A 84 -6.02 16.12 32.27
N ARG A 85 -5.95 16.20 33.61
CA ARG A 85 -7.15 16.28 34.48
C ARG A 85 -8.04 17.49 34.14
N LYS A 86 -7.43 18.60 33.68
CA LYS A 86 -8.12 19.82 33.23
C LYS A 86 -8.61 19.73 31.77
N LYS A 87 -8.50 18.57 31.11
CA LYS A 87 -8.78 18.35 29.68
C LYS A 87 -7.98 19.27 28.74
N LYS A 88 -6.84 19.81 29.21
CA LYS A 88 -5.92 20.64 28.42
C LYS A 88 -4.89 19.75 27.73
N TYR A 89 -5.34 19.01 26.72
CA TYR A 89 -4.54 17.94 26.12
C TYR A 89 -3.28 18.45 25.42
N ALA A 90 -3.32 19.57 24.69
CA ALA A 90 -2.11 20.17 24.08
C ALA A 90 -0.99 20.41 25.10
N SER A 91 -1.30 21.11 26.20
CA SER A 91 -0.32 21.39 27.25
C SER A 91 0.15 20.12 27.96
N ALA A 92 -0.74 19.13 28.13
CA ALA A 92 -0.36 17.83 28.68
C ALA A 92 0.61 17.09 27.75
N VAL A 93 0.37 17.11 26.43
CA VAL A 93 1.26 16.54 25.41
C VAL A 93 2.64 17.18 25.51
N GLU A 94 2.75 18.51 25.50
CA GLU A 94 4.04 19.21 25.63
C GLU A 94 4.83 18.76 26.87
N CYS A 95 4.16 18.59 28.01
CA CYS A 95 4.79 18.09 29.24
C CYS A 95 5.27 16.64 29.12
N TYR A 96 4.46 15.74 28.56
CA TYR A 96 4.87 14.34 28.38
C TYR A 96 5.95 14.18 27.31
N GLU A 97 5.90 14.96 26.23
CA GLU A 97 6.95 15.03 25.22
C GLU A 97 8.27 15.51 25.84
N ALA A 98 8.24 16.53 26.69
CA ALA A 98 9.41 16.99 27.42
C ALA A 98 9.94 15.94 28.40
N ALA A 99 9.05 15.22 29.10
CA ALA A 99 9.43 14.14 30.01
C ALA A 99 10.13 12.97 29.29
N ILE A 100 9.58 12.51 28.15
CA ILE A 100 10.21 11.47 27.30
C ILE A 100 11.47 12.01 26.64
N GLY A 101 11.44 13.27 26.21
CA GLY A 101 12.53 13.98 25.56
C GLY A 101 13.79 14.13 26.40
N ALA A 102 13.72 13.86 27.72
CA ALA A 102 14.90 13.77 28.58
C ALA A 102 15.72 12.48 28.34
N PHE A 103 15.11 11.45 27.76
CA PHE A 103 15.70 10.13 27.53
C PHE A 103 15.78 9.76 26.05
N ARG A 104 14.80 10.17 25.24
CA ARG A 104 14.75 9.88 23.81
C ARG A 104 14.48 11.14 22.99
N TYR A 105 15.45 11.55 22.17
CA TYR A 105 15.37 12.78 21.40
C TYR A 105 16.27 12.76 20.16
N LEU A 106 15.96 13.62 19.20
CA LEU A 106 16.78 13.87 18.02
C LEU A 106 17.78 14.97 18.33
N ARG A 107 19.06 14.71 18.07
CA ARG A 107 20.15 15.68 18.15
C ARG A 107 20.60 16.03 16.74
N GLN A 108 20.57 17.32 16.44
CA GLN A 108 21.06 17.86 15.19
C GLN A 108 22.53 18.27 15.35
N ASN A 109 23.39 17.75 14.49
CA ASN A 109 24.84 17.95 14.53
C ASN A 109 25.31 19.06 13.58
N ASP A 110 24.52 19.46 12.59
CA ASP A 110 24.84 20.62 11.73
C ASP A 110 24.39 21.92 12.43
N PRO A 111 25.28 22.85 12.79
CA PRO A 111 24.90 24.12 13.42
C PRO A 111 24.08 25.04 12.49
N ASP A 112 24.16 24.83 11.18
CA ASP A 112 23.49 25.65 10.15
C ASP A 112 22.26 24.97 9.52
N TRP A 113 21.77 23.89 10.15
CA TRP A 113 20.62 23.12 9.66
C TRP A 113 19.34 23.95 9.44
N LYS A 114 19.18 25.06 10.18
CA LYS A 114 18.01 25.95 10.02
C LYS A 114 17.98 26.63 8.66
N ASN A 115 19.15 26.88 8.08
CA ASN A 115 19.28 27.52 6.77
C ASN A 115 19.39 26.49 5.64
N LYS A 116 20.09 25.38 5.89
CA LYS A 116 20.30 24.29 4.90
C LYS A 116 19.15 23.29 4.83
N GLY A 117 18.26 23.31 5.82
CA GLY A 117 17.22 22.31 6.01
C GLY A 117 17.74 21.06 6.71
N ILE A 118 16.79 20.20 7.10
CA ILE A 118 17.06 18.98 7.86
C ILE A 118 17.56 17.89 6.91
N LYS A 119 18.67 17.24 7.28
CA LYS A 119 19.22 16.07 6.58
C LYS A 119 19.38 14.90 7.54
N ASP A 120 19.05 13.70 7.11
CA ASP A 120 19.12 12.49 7.93
C ASP A 120 20.54 12.19 8.42
N GLU A 121 21.54 12.49 7.58
CA GLU A 121 22.96 12.32 7.87
C GLU A 121 23.44 13.16 9.06
N SER A 122 22.76 14.27 9.36
CA SER A 122 23.13 15.17 10.44
C SER A 122 22.28 14.97 11.70
N ILE A 123 21.38 13.99 11.72
CA ILE A 123 20.51 13.68 12.86
C ILE A 123 20.93 12.39 13.57
N ASP A 124 21.32 12.55 14.83
CA ASP A 124 21.48 11.43 15.75
C ASP A 124 20.19 11.20 16.54
N LEU A 125 19.73 9.95 16.58
CA LEU A 125 18.76 9.52 17.57
C LEU A 125 19.50 9.19 18.87
N ILE A 126 19.20 9.95 19.91
CA ILE A 126 19.57 9.59 21.27
C ILE A 126 18.42 8.79 21.86
N ASP A 127 18.70 7.57 22.32
CA ASP A 127 17.70 6.67 22.89
C ASP A 127 18.24 5.95 24.12
N ASP A 128 18.08 6.61 25.26
CA ASP A 128 18.47 6.07 26.57
C ASP A 128 17.36 5.17 27.17
N ILE A 129 16.28 4.86 26.44
CA ILE A 129 15.17 4.02 26.90
C ILE A 129 15.42 2.54 26.56
N VAL A 130 15.90 2.24 25.36
CA VAL A 130 16.03 0.86 24.83
C VAL A 130 17.49 0.41 24.71
N GLY A 131 18.47 1.32 24.85
CA GLY A 131 19.88 1.06 24.56
C GLY A 131 20.72 0.51 25.73
N GLU A 132 21.66 -0.37 25.41
CA GLU A 132 22.74 -0.84 26.29
C GLU A 132 23.94 0.13 26.26
N GLY A 133 23.91 1.26 26.97
CA GLY A 133 25.15 2.07 26.96
C GLY A 133 25.23 3.33 27.78
N ARG A 134 24.12 3.89 28.26
CA ARG A 134 24.16 5.11 29.09
C ARG A 134 23.58 4.97 30.47
N ALA A 135 22.72 3.98 30.67
CA ALA A 135 22.27 3.61 31.99
C ALA A 135 23.29 2.68 32.65
N GLU A 136 23.67 3.00 33.88
CA GLU A 136 24.79 2.36 34.60
C GLU A 136 24.46 0.91 35.00
N ASP A 137 23.20 0.64 35.33
CA ASP A 137 22.73 -0.67 35.75
C ASP A 137 21.32 -1.03 35.23
N GLU A 138 20.93 -2.28 35.43
CA GLU A 138 19.65 -2.82 34.96
C GLU A 138 18.43 -2.27 35.71
N ASP A 139 18.58 -1.83 36.96
CA ASP A 139 17.49 -1.26 37.74
C ASP A 139 17.18 0.15 37.27
N GLU A 140 18.20 0.94 36.95
CA GLU A 140 18.07 2.23 36.28
C GLU A 140 17.41 2.08 34.90
N ARG A 141 17.85 1.12 34.08
CA ARG A 141 17.23 0.82 32.77
C ARG A 141 15.76 0.46 32.92
N ARG A 142 15.43 -0.37 33.91
CA ARG A 142 14.04 -0.76 34.20
C ARG A 142 13.22 0.46 34.63
N ALA A 143 13.73 1.29 35.53
CA ALA A 143 13.05 2.49 35.99
C ALA A 143 12.78 3.48 34.84
N VAL A 144 13.75 3.67 33.93
CA VAL A 144 13.56 4.52 32.74
C VAL A 144 12.53 3.92 31.78
N ARG A 145 12.55 2.60 31.55
CA ARG A 145 11.55 1.93 30.72
C ARG A 145 10.14 2.02 31.31
N ASP A 146 9.98 1.76 32.60
CA ASP A 146 8.69 1.86 33.29
C ASP A 146 8.15 3.31 33.26
N PHE A 147 9.05 4.27 33.47
CA PHE A 147 8.74 5.68 33.36
C PHE A 147 8.28 6.08 31.95
N ALA A 148 9.05 5.69 30.93
CA ALA A 148 8.75 5.97 29.53
C ALA A 148 7.43 5.31 29.09
N THR A 149 7.20 4.05 29.50
CA THR A 149 5.94 3.32 29.28
C THR A 149 4.76 4.14 29.81
N SER A 150 4.87 4.66 31.04
CA SER A 150 3.84 5.52 31.63
C SER A 150 3.61 6.80 30.82
N CYS A 151 4.66 7.48 30.34
CA CYS A 151 4.52 8.70 29.56
C CYS A 151 3.92 8.45 28.17
N TYR A 152 4.36 7.40 27.46
CA TYR A 152 3.78 7.04 26.16
C TYR A 152 2.30 6.66 26.29
N ASN A 153 1.96 5.91 27.33
CA ASN A 153 0.58 5.57 27.62
C ASN A 153 -0.28 6.80 27.92
N ASN A 154 0.27 7.81 28.60
CA ASN A 154 -0.39 9.10 28.85
C ASN A 154 -0.50 9.96 27.57
N LEU A 155 0.51 9.97 26.70
CA LEU A 155 0.41 10.60 25.37
C LEU A 155 -0.72 9.97 24.56
N GLY A 156 -0.81 8.64 24.54
CA GLY A 156 -1.93 7.93 23.91
C GLY A 156 -3.28 8.37 24.47
N ALA A 157 -3.39 8.55 25.79
CA ALA A 157 -4.60 9.07 26.42
C ALA A 157 -4.92 10.52 26.00
N CYS A 158 -3.92 11.40 25.88
CA CYS A 158 -4.12 12.78 25.40
C CYS A 158 -4.61 12.82 23.95
N PHE A 159 -3.97 12.07 23.05
CA PHE A 159 -4.33 12.06 21.63
C PHE A 159 -5.73 11.47 21.42
N LEU A 160 -6.06 10.38 22.13
CA LEU A 160 -7.41 9.84 22.12
C LEU A 160 -8.42 10.86 22.69
N GLY A 161 -8.07 11.53 23.79
CA GLY A 161 -8.89 12.58 24.40
C GLY A 161 -9.18 13.74 23.44
N ARG A 162 -8.18 14.21 22.69
CA ARG A 162 -8.33 15.24 21.64
C ARG A 162 -9.26 14.78 20.53
N ALA A 163 -9.04 13.57 19.99
CA ALA A 163 -9.87 13.01 18.94
C ALA A 163 -11.35 12.91 19.38
N CYS A 164 -11.61 12.49 20.61
CA CYS A 164 -12.96 12.39 21.17
C CYS A 164 -13.65 13.75 21.40
N THR A 165 -12.95 14.88 21.41
CA THR A 165 -13.61 16.20 21.53
C THR A 165 -14.41 16.59 20.28
N GLY A 166 -14.16 15.92 19.14
CA GLY A 166 -14.77 16.23 17.85
C GLY A 166 -14.31 17.57 17.25
N LYS A 167 -13.37 18.28 17.89
CA LYS A 167 -12.84 19.56 17.44
C LYS A 167 -11.33 19.46 17.31
N PRO A 168 -10.77 19.44 16.09
CA PRO A 168 -9.33 19.40 15.93
C PRO A 168 -8.70 20.70 16.46
N GLU A 169 -7.53 20.55 17.09
CA GLU A 169 -6.68 21.70 17.41
C GLU A 169 -6.08 22.30 16.13
N LEU A 170 -5.72 23.58 16.17
CA LEU A 170 -5.15 24.29 15.02
C LEU A 170 -3.91 23.56 14.50
N GLY A 171 -3.89 23.22 13.21
CA GLY A 171 -2.77 22.50 12.58
C GLY A 171 -2.77 20.99 12.82
N SER A 172 -3.88 20.42 13.28
CA SER A 172 -4.08 18.98 13.42
C SER A 172 -5.43 18.55 12.83
N SER A 173 -5.59 17.26 12.55
CA SER A 173 -6.88 16.63 12.25
C SER A 173 -7.24 15.58 13.30
N ILE A 174 -8.53 15.20 13.36
CA ILE A 174 -9.00 14.11 14.25
C ILE A 174 -8.33 12.78 13.86
N ASP A 175 -8.18 12.51 12.57
CA ASP A 175 -7.52 11.31 12.06
C ASP A 175 -6.04 11.27 12.43
N GLU A 176 -5.35 12.41 12.40
CA GLU A 176 -3.96 12.50 12.90
C GLU A 176 -3.87 12.21 14.39
N ASP A 177 -4.81 12.68 15.20
CA ASP A 177 -4.82 12.40 16.63
C ASP A 177 -5.04 10.90 16.91
N TYR A 178 -5.90 10.22 16.14
CA TYR A 178 -5.99 8.76 16.21
C TYR A 178 -4.68 8.07 15.80
N LYS A 179 -4.03 8.50 14.70
CA LYS A 179 -2.74 7.96 14.28
C LYS A 179 -1.64 8.16 15.34
N ARG A 180 -1.57 9.34 15.95
CA ARG A 180 -0.63 9.64 17.05
C ARG A 180 -0.92 8.81 18.29
N CYS A 181 -2.19 8.57 18.61
CA CYS A 181 -2.59 7.65 19.67
C CYS A 181 -2.08 6.23 19.41
N VAL A 182 -2.28 5.70 18.19
CA VAL A 182 -1.79 4.37 17.80
C VAL A 182 -0.26 4.28 17.91
N GLN A 183 0.47 5.31 17.44
CA GLN A 183 1.93 5.36 17.54
C GLN A 183 2.40 5.40 19.01
N ALA A 184 1.84 6.29 19.83
CA ALA A 184 2.20 6.40 21.25
C ALA A 184 1.91 5.10 22.02
N CYS A 185 0.75 4.47 21.79
CA CYS A 185 0.42 3.20 22.42
C CYS A 185 1.33 2.05 21.92
N THR A 186 1.72 2.06 20.65
CA THR A 186 2.69 1.08 20.12
C THR A 186 4.04 1.22 20.81
N ASN A 187 4.57 2.44 20.97
CA ASN A 187 5.80 2.67 21.71
C ASN A 187 5.69 2.23 23.19
N ALA A 188 4.53 2.41 23.83
CA ALA A 188 4.32 1.88 25.18
C ALA A 188 4.37 0.35 25.22
N LEU A 189 3.82 -0.32 24.19
CA LEU A 189 3.74 -1.78 24.10
C LEU A 189 5.07 -2.43 23.66
N GLU A 190 5.92 -1.69 22.94
CA GLU A 190 7.30 -2.10 22.68
C GLU A 190 8.12 -2.19 23.98
N LEU A 191 7.78 -1.39 25.00
CA LEU A 191 8.43 -1.40 26.31
C LEU A 191 7.76 -2.38 27.29
N ASP A 192 6.43 -2.43 27.28
CA ASP A 192 5.60 -3.31 28.12
C ASP A 192 4.43 -3.88 27.29
N GLY A 193 4.65 -5.05 26.70
CA GLY A 193 3.67 -5.71 25.83
C GLY A 193 2.37 -6.13 26.53
N LEU A 194 2.33 -6.15 27.86
CA LEU A 194 1.14 -6.52 28.64
C LEU A 194 0.37 -5.32 29.18
N ASN A 195 0.70 -4.10 28.73
CA ASN A 195 0.05 -2.88 29.19
C ASN A 195 -1.42 -2.81 28.71
N SER A 196 -2.34 -3.27 29.56
CA SER A 196 -3.78 -3.31 29.24
C SER A 196 -4.37 -1.96 28.84
N LYS A 197 -3.89 -0.86 29.44
CA LYS A 197 -4.33 0.50 29.12
C LYS A 197 -3.88 0.94 27.73
N ALA A 198 -2.64 0.63 27.34
CA ALA A 198 -2.13 0.96 26.01
C ALA A 198 -2.82 0.12 24.93
N LEU A 199 -3.01 -1.19 25.16
CA LEU A 199 -3.78 -2.07 24.26
C LEU A 199 -5.21 -1.54 24.05
N TYR A 200 -5.91 -1.22 25.14
CA TYR A 200 -7.26 -0.69 25.07
C TYR A 200 -7.34 0.64 24.29
N ARG A 201 -6.44 1.58 24.56
CA ARG A 201 -6.40 2.88 23.86
C ARG A 201 -6.06 2.72 22.38
N ARG A 202 -5.13 1.83 22.04
CA ARG A 202 -4.78 1.53 20.64
C ARG A 202 -5.96 0.92 19.90
N ALA A 203 -6.69 0.01 20.53
CA ALA A 203 -7.89 -0.58 19.96
C ALA A 203 -8.98 0.46 19.70
N ARG A 204 -9.21 1.38 20.64
CA ARG A 204 -10.11 2.52 20.45
C ARG A 204 -9.68 3.37 19.27
N ALA A 205 -8.41 3.77 19.22
CA ALA A 205 -7.90 4.61 18.14
C ALA A 205 -7.90 3.94 16.75
N ARG A 206 -7.93 2.62 16.68
CA ARG A 206 -8.11 1.86 15.42
C ARG A 206 -9.57 1.74 14.99
N SER A 207 -10.50 1.61 15.94
CA SER A 207 -11.90 1.28 15.66
C SER A 207 -12.87 2.48 15.69
N GLU A 208 -12.49 3.58 16.33
CA GLU A 208 -13.32 4.79 16.43
C GLU A 208 -13.23 5.78 15.26
N PRO A 209 -12.15 5.87 14.46
CA PRO A 209 -12.14 6.71 13.26
C PRO A 209 -13.29 6.35 12.32
N LEU A 210 -13.92 7.34 11.69
CA LEU A 210 -14.97 7.11 10.67
C LEU A 210 -14.42 6.39 9.43
N THR A 211 -13.11 6.50 9.21
CA THR A 211 -12.36 5.84 8.14
C THR A 211 -11.90 4.44 8.50
N ALA A 212 -12.22 3.95 9.71
CA ALA A 212 -11.81 2.63 10.17
C ALA A 212 -12.37 1.53 9.26
N THR A 213 -11.47 0.67 8.80
CA THR A 213 -11.78 -0.46 7.94
C THR A 213 -12.05 -1.72 8.76
N ASP A 214 -12.49 -2.76 8.08
CA ASP A 214 -12.60 -4.10 8.66
C ASP A 214 -11.27 -4.62 9.21
N GLY A 215 -10.15 -4.31 8.53
CA GLY A 215 -8.81 -4.68 8.99
C GLY A 215 -8.40 -3.95 10.27
N ASP A 216 -8.79 -2.67 10.41
CA ASP A 216 -8.54 -1.90 11.63
C ASP A 216 -9.34 -2.46 12.81
N ASN A 217 -10.59 -2.85 12.56
CA ASN A 217 -11.44 -3.51 13.56
C ASN A 217 -10.91 -4.89 13.97
N ASP A 218 -10.40 -5.68 13.03
CA ASP A 218 -9.77 -6.97 13.33
C ASP A 218 -8.51 -6.78 14.18
N SER A 219 -7.70 -5.75 13.88
CA SER A 219 -6.53 -5.36 14.68
C SER A 219 -6.92 -4.86 16.09
N ALA A 220 -8.01 -4.11 16.21
CA ALA A 220 -8.55 -3.65 17.49
C ALA A 220 -9.07 -4.82 18.35
N ILE A 221 -9.69 -5.83 17.73
CA ILE A 221 -10.13 -7.05 18.42
C ILE A 221 -8.94 -7.85 18.95
N ALA A 222 -7.84 -7.92 18.21
CA ALA A 222 -6.61 -8.55 18.69
C ALA A 222 -6.06 -7.85 19.94
N ASP A 223 -5.88 -6.52 19.86
CA ASP A 223 -5.45 -5.70 21.00
C ASP A 223 -6.35 -5.91 22.24
N LEU A 224 -7.67 -5.89 22.06
CA LEU A 224 -8.62 -6.06 23.17
C LEU A 224 -8.65 -7.48 23.73
N SER A 225 -8.32 -8.49 22.92
CA SER A 225 -8.23 -9.87 23.38
C SER A 225 -7.00 -10.05 24.28
N GLU A 226 -5.87 -9.45 23.92
CA GLU A 226 -4.67 -9.38 24.76
C GLU A 226 -4.94 -8.54 26.02
N ALA A 227 -5.62 -7.40 25.88
CA ALA A 227 -5.95 -6.54 27.02
C ALA A 227 -6.87 -7.26 28.02
N ALA A 228 -7.84 -8.04 27.54
CA ALA A 228 -8.73 -8.85 28.37
C ALA A 228 -7.99 -10.01 29.05
N ALA A 229 -6.92 -10.54 28.44
CA ALA A 229 -6.07 -11.54 29.10
C ALA A 229 -5.24 -10.92 30.22
N ALA A 230 -4.72 -9.70 30.03
CA ALA A 230 -3.93 -8.98 31.03
C ALA A 230 -4.81 -8.38 32.17
N ALA A 231 -6.04 -7.96 31.87
CA ALA A 231 -6.97 -7.35 32.81
C ALA A 231 -8.40 -7.95 32.68
N PRO A 232 -8.61 -9.20 33.14
CA PRO A 232 -9.86 -9.94 32.91
C PRO A 232 -11.11 -9.29 33.53
N ASP A 233 -10.94 -8.55 34.63
CA ASP A 233 -12.04 -7.93 35.36
C ASP A 233 -12.47 -6.58 34.77
N ASP A 234 -11.68 -6.02 33.84
CA ASP A 234 -11.97 -4.72 33.22
C ASP A 234 -13.24 -4.79 32.36
N LYS A 235 -14.27 -4.07 32.81
CA LYS A 235 -15.58 -4.07 32.16
C LYS A 235 -15.56 -3.33 30.82
N GLU A 236 -14.75 -2.28 30.69
CA GLU A 236 -14.69 -1.48 29.47
C GLU A 236 -14.05 -2.26 28.34
N ILE A 237 -12.93 -2.93 28.63
CA ILE A 237 -12.24 -3.79 27.65
C ILE A 237 -13.19 -4.88 27.15
N ARG A 238 -13.89 -5.58 28.06
CA ARG A 238 -14.83 -6.64 27.70
C ARG A 238 -16.04 -6.12 26.91
N ALA A 239 -16.57 -4.95 27.29
CA ALA A 239 -17.69 -4.34 26.59
C ALA A 239 -17.32 -3.97 25.15
N LEU A 240 -16.17 -3.32 24.95
CA LEU A 240 -15.70 -2.95 23.61
C LEU A 240 -15.35 -4.18 22.77
N LEU A 241 -14.68 -5.17 23.34
CA LEU A 241 -14.37 -6.43 22.65
C LEU A 241 -15.64 -7.14 22.15
N THR A 242 -16.67 -7.20 23.00
CA THR A 242 -17.96 -7.81 22.64
C THR A 242 -18.64 -7.01 21.53
N LYS A 243 -18.65 -5.67 21.64
CA LYS A 243 -19.21 -4.77 20.61
C LYS A 243 -18.55 -5.01 19.25
N LEU A 244 -17.21 -4.99 19.19
CA LEU A 244 -16.48 -5.16 17.92
C LEU A 244 -16.64 -6.57 17.34
N LYS A 245 -16.56 -7.63 18.16
CA LYS A 245 -16.79 -9.01 17.70
C LYS A 245 -18.19 -9.20 17.12
N LYS A 246 -19.22 -8.63 17.77
CA LYS A 246 -20.59 -8.66 17.27
C LYS A 246 -20.71 -7.92 15.92
N GLY A 247 -20.16 -6.71 15.83
CA GLY A 247 -20.15 -5.92 14.60
C GLY A 247 -19.48 -6.64 13.43
N ARG A 248 -18.32 -7.28 13.65
CA ARG A 248 -17.63 -8.07 12.63
C ARG A 248 -18.41 -9.31 12.19
N LEU A 249 -19.09 -9.99 13.11
CA LEU A 249 -19.96 -11.10 12.75
C LEU A 249 -21.14 -10.66 11.89
N GLU A 250 -21.75 -9.51 12.21
CA GLU A 250 -22.84 -8.93 11.43
C GLU A 250 -22.38 -8.48 10.04
N ALA A 251 -21.21 -7.84 9.94
CA ALA A 251 -20.58 -7.48 8.66
C ALA A 251 -20.37 -8.72 7.78
N LYS A 252 -19.74 -9.77 8.32
CA LYS A 252 -19.52 -11.04 7.61
C LYS A 252 -20.83 -11.70 7.15
N LYS A 253 -21.90 -11.63 7.95
CA LYS A 253 -23.23 -12.13 7.56
C LYS A 253 -23.84 -11.33 6.41
N LYS A 254 -23.68 -10.00 6.43
CA LYS A 254 -24.14 -9.12 5.34
C LYS A 254 -23.34 -9.41 4.06
N ASP A 255 -22.02 -9.51 4.16
CA ASP A 255 -21.15 -9.83 3.02
C ASP A 255 -21.49 -11.20 2.43
N ALA A 256 -21.66 -12.23 3.27
CA ALA A 256 -22.07 -13.56 2.81
C ALA A 256 -23.45 -13.54 2.13
N SER A 257 -24.39 -12.76 2.64
CA SER A 257 -25.73 -12.62 2.04
C SER A 257 -25.69 -11.82 0.73
N ALA A 258 -24.87 -10.78 0.65
CA ALA A 258 -24.67 -9.98 -0.55
C ALA A 258 -23.97 -10.80 -1.65
N LEU A 259 -22.94 -11.56 -1.30
CA LEU A 259 -22.27 -12.50 -2.20
C LEU A 259 -23.24 -13.59 -2.67
N LYS A 260 -24.01 -14.19 -1.76
CA LYS A 260 -25.04 -15.17 -2.12
C LYS A 260 -26.05 -14.58 -3.11
N GLY A 261 -26.56 -13.37 -2.86
CA GLY A 261 -27.47 -12.68 -3.77
C GLY A 261 -26.85 -12.35 -5.13
N LEU A 262 -25.53 -12.20 -5.23
CA LEU A 262 -24.80 -12.01 -6.49
C LEU A 262 -24.72 -13.31 -7.30
N PHE A 263 -24.57 -14.46 -6.64
CA PHE A 263 -24.60 -15.79 -7.27
C PHE A 263 -26.02 -16.25 -7.60
N ASP A 264 -27.01 -15.93 -6.78
CA ASP A 264 -28.42 -16.23 -7.09
C ASP A 264 -28.90 -15.38 -8.29
N LYS A 265 -28.38 -14.15 -8.47
CA LYS A 265 -28.59 -13.34 -9.69
C LYS A 265 -27.81 -13.81 -10.91
N SER A 266 -26.94 -14.81 -10.76
CA SER A 266 -26.28 -15.50 -11.88
C SER A 266 -27.13 -16.64 -12.46
N GLU A 267 -28.37 -16.84 -11.98
CA GLU A 267 -29.44 -17.56 -12.69
C GLU A 267 -29.91 -16.84 -13.99
N LEU A 268 -29.02 -16.09 -14.65
CA LEU A 268 -29.21 -15.64 -16.04
C LEU A 268 -28.81 -16.71 -17.06
N TYR A 269 -28.33 -17.86 -16.59
CA TYR A 269 -28.14 -19.04 -17.43
C TYR A 269 -29.22 -20.05 -17.08
N ASP A 270 -30.08 -20.34 -18.05
CA ASP A 270 -31.03 -21.43 -17.94
C ASP A 270 -30.28 -22.75 -17.62
N GLU A 271 -30.99 -23.69 -17.00
CA GLU A 271 -30.42 -24.98 -16.57
C GLU A 271 -29.74 -25.72 -17.73
N LYS A 272 -30.18 -25.46 -18.98
CA LYS A 272 -29.55 -25.94 -20.21
C LYS A 272 -28.18 -25.31 -20.47
N THR A 273 -28.00 -24.01 -20.29
CA THR A 273 -26.70 -23.35 -20.49
C THR A 273 -25.71 -23.74 -19.40
N LEU A 274 -26.17 -23.89 -18.16
CA LEU A 274 -25.34 -24.42 -17.05
C LEU A 274 -24.97 -25.89 -17.29
N ALA A 275 -25.88 -26.72 -17.80
CA ALA A 275 -25.59 -28.10 -18.18
C ALA A 275 -24.61 -28.18 -19.36
N ALA A 276 -24.73 -27.31 -20.36
CA ALA A 276 -23.81 -27.24 -21.49
C ALA A 276 -22.41 -26.77 -21.08
N GLN A 277 -22.31 -25.81 -20.15
CA GLN A 277 -21.04 -25.37 -19.59
C GLN A 277 -20.41 -26.41 -18.67
N ARG A 278 -21.20 -27.12 -17.85
CA ARG A 278 -20.72 -28.26 -17.04
C ARG A 278 -20.26 -29.42 -17.92
N ALA A 279 -20.97 -29.72 -19.00
CA ALA A 279 -20.57 -30.72 -19.97
C ALA A 279 -19.26 -30.35 -20.68
N ARG A 280 -19.09 -29.08 -21.08
CA ARG A 280 -17.82 -28.57 -21.63
C ARG A 280 -16.69 -28.59 -20.61
N ALA A 281 -16.94 -28.19 -19.37
CA ALA A 281 -15.96 -28.20 -18.30
C ALA A 281 -15.58 -29.63 -17.88
N GLU A 282 -16.50 -30.59 -17.96
CA GLU A 282 -16.23 -32.02 -17.77
C GLU A 282 -15.50 -32.64 -18.97
N GLU A 283 -15.77 -32.21 -20.20
CA GLU A 283 -14.97 -32.56 -21.38
C GLU A 283 -13.54 -31.99 -21.27
N GLU A 284 -13.38 -30.73 -20.85
CA GLU A 284 -12.07 -30.12 -20.59
C GLU A 284 -11.34 -30.79 -19.42
N LYS A 285 -12.05 -31.19 -18.36
CA LYS A 285 -11.46 -31.98 -17.25
C LYS A 285 -11.05 -33.38 -17.68
N LYS A 286 -11.81 -34.01 -18.58
CA LYS A 286 -11.44 -35.30 -19.19
C LYS A 286 -10.25 -35.16 -20.14
N LEU A 287 -10.03 -33.97 -20.70
CA LEU A 287 -8.85 -33.64 -21.50
C LEU A 287 -7.59 -33.36 -20.65
N ASN A 288 -7.76 -32.96 -19.38
CA ASN A 288 -6.69 -32.57 -18.46
C ASN A 288 -6.64 -33.43 -17.17
N ASP A 289 -6.85 -34.74 -17.28
CA ASP A 289 -6.66 -35.68 -16.17
C ASP A 289 -5.15 -35.82 -15.83
N PRO A 290 -4.70 -35.44 -14.60
CA PRO A 290 -3.29 -35.52 -14.19
C PRO A 290 -2.77 -36.96 -13.99
N ALA A 291 -3.59 -37.99 -14.16
CA ALA A 291 -3.18 -39.39 -14.04
C ALA A 291 -2.62 -40.01 -15.35
N ALA A 292 -2.68 -39.31 -16.48
CA ALA A 292 -1.99 -39.69 -17.71
C ALA A 292 -0.76 -38.80 -17.93
N GLY A 293 0.37 -39.40 -18.32
CA GLY A 293 1.69 -38.79 -18.35
C GLY A 293 1.83 -37.48 -19.15
N LYS A 294 3.02 -36.88 -19.01
CA LYS A 294 3.50 -35.60 -19.58
C LYS A 294 2.70 -35.08 -20.79
N PRO A 295 2.43 -33.75 -20.86
CA PRO A 295 1.63 -33.14 -21.91
C PRO A 295 2.10 -33.60 -23.30
N ARG A 296 1.14 -34.09 -24.10
CA ARG A 296 1.39 -34.65 -25.44
C ARG A 296 1.89 -33.55 -26.35
N THR A 297 3.18 -33.58 -26.70
CA THR A 297 3.78 -32.60 -27.61
C THR A 297 3.57 -33.00 -29.08
N PRO A 298 3.62 -32.05 -30.03
CA PRO A 298 3.56 -32.35 -31.46
C PRO A 298 4.61 -33.39 -31.90
N GLU A 299 5.81 -33.32 -31.31
CA GLU A 299 6.90 -34.28 -31.56
C GLU A 299 6.55 -35.71 -31.10
N MET A 300 5.81 -35.87 -30.00
CA MET A 300 5.35 -37.18 -29.53
C MET A 300 4.28 -37.76 -30.46
N ALA A 301 3.35 -36.93 -30.95
CA ALA A 301 2.33 -37.36 -31.92
C ALA A 301 2.93 -37.72 -33.30
N GLU A 302 3.96 -36.99 -33.75
CA GLU A 302 4.70 -37.36 -34.96
C GLU A 302 5.43 -38.70 -34.83
N LYS A 303 6.01 -38.96 -33.65
CA LYS A 303 6.68 -40.23 -33.36
C LYS A 303 5.70 -41.40 -33.38
N GLU A 304 4.53 -41.24 -32.77
CA GLU A 304 3.45 -42.24 -32.79
C GLU A 304 2.93 -42.51 -34.21
N ALA A 305 2.82 -41.47 -35.04
CA ALA A 305 2.46 -41.64 -36.45
C ALA A 305 3.50 -42.50 -37.21
N ARG A 306 4.79 -42.25 -37.00
CA ARG A 306 5.89 -43.06 -37.59
C ARG A 306 5.87 -44.52 -37.09
N GLU A 307 5.60 -44.73 -35.82
CA GLU A 307 5.49 -46.07 -35.24
C GLU A 307 4.28 -46.85 -35.81
N ALA A 308 3.15 -46.16 -36.00
CA ALA A 308 1.97 -46.73 -36.65
C ALA A 308 2.23 -47.09 -38.12
N GLU A 309 3.01 -46.30 -38.86
CA GLU A 309 3.43 -46.62 -40.24
C GLU A 309 4.28 -47.89 -40.30
N ALA A 310 5.23 -48.04 -39.37
CA ALA A 310 6.04 -49.25 -39.27
C ALA A 310 5.18 -50.48 -38.93
N ALA A 311 4.17 -50.31 -38.07
CA ALA A 311 3.21 -51.37 -37.74
C ALA A 311 2.33 -51.75 -38.92
N ILE A 312 1.86 -50.78 -39.73
CA ILE A 312 1.11 -51.03 -40.97
C ILE A 312 1.97 -51.84 -41.95
N ALA A 313 3.23 -51.46 -42.16
CA ALA A 313 4.15 -52.18 -43.04
C ALA A 313 4.33 -53.64 -42.61
N HIS A 314 4.54 -53.87 -41.32
CA HIS A 314 4.66 -55.21 -40.74
C HIS A 314 3.37 -56.04 -40.86
N LEU A 315 2.19 -55.42 -40.72
CA LEU A 315 0.89 -56.11 -40.89
C LEU A 315 0.66 -56.51 -42.36
N ARG A 316 1.08 -55.68 -43.32
CA ARG A 316 1.01 -56.00 -44.76
C ARG A 316 1.93 -57.16 -45.13
N GLU A 317 3.16 -57.17 -44.61
CA GLU A 317 4.13 -58.25 -44.83
C GLU A 317 3.62 -59.61 -44.32
N ASN A 318 2.95 -59.60 -43.16
CA ASN A 318 2.32 -60.77 -42.57
C ASN A 318 0.93 -61.10 -43.14
N ARG A 319 0.57 -60.55 -44.30
CA ARG A 319 -0.71 -60.75 -45.02
C ARG A 319 -1.97 -60.41 -44.23
N ARG A 320 -1.87 -59.63 -43.16
CA ARG A 320 -3.00 -59.10 -42.38
C ARG A 320 -3.49 -57.78 -42.96
N HIS A 321 -3.91 -57.83 -44.22
CA HIS A 321 -4.21 -56.64 -45.01
C HIS A 321 -5.41 -55.84 -44.47
N ALA A 322 -6.44 -56.50 -43.93
CA ALA A 322 -7.60 -55.82 -43.36
C ALA A 322 -7.26 -54.98 -42.11
N ASP A 323 -6.42 -55.52 -41.23
CA ASP A 323 -5.97 -54.79 -40.02
C ASP A 323 -5.05 -53.62 -40.41
N ALA A 324 -4.22 -53.81 -41.44
CA ALA A 324 -3.41 -52.75 -42.00
C ALA A 324 -4.27 -51.63 -42.61
N ASP A 325 -5.31 -51.97 -43.39
CA ASP A 325 -6.26 -51.00 -43.96
C ASP A 325 -6.99 -50.19 -42.87
N GLU A 326 -7.37 -50.85 -41.76
CA GLU A 326 -8.04 -50.18 -40.64
C GLU A 326 -7.10 -49.23 -39.90
N LEU A 327 -5.85 -49.66 -39.65
CA LEU A 327 -4.85 -48.84 -38.99
C LEU A 327 -4.42 -47.66 -39.86
N GLU A 328 -4.36 -47.84 -41.18
CA GLU A 328 -4.06 -46.80 -42.16
C GLU A 328 -5.14 -45.71 -42.21
N LYS A 329 -6.42 -46.09 -42.14
CA LYS A 329 -7.53 -45.12 -42.01
C LYS A 329 -7.45 -44.31 -40.73
N LYS A 330 -7.12 -44.95 -39.59
CA LYS A 330 -6.96 -44.26 -38.30
C LYS A 330 -5.77 -43.30 -38.31
N LEU A 331 -4.65 -43.72 -38.90
CA LEU A 331 -3.47 -42.89 -39.08
C LEU A 331 -3.74 -41.66 -39.96
N ALA A 332 -4.54 -41.82 -41.03
CA ALA A 332 -4.90 -40.71 -41.91
C ALA A 332 -5.69 -39.61 -41.15
N VAL A 333 -6.65 -40.01 -40.31
CA VAL A 333 -7.39 -39.07 -39.45
C VAL A 333 -6.47 -38.39 -38.44
N HIS A 334 -5.56 -39.16 -37.82
CA HIS A 334 -4.62 -38.62 -36.85
C HIS A 334 -3.66 -37.59 -37.47
N ARG A 335 -3.18 -37.84 -38.70
CA ARG A 335 -2.35 -36.88 -39.45
C ARG A 335 -3.10 -35.60 -39.80
N GLN A 336 -4.37 -35.70 -40.23
CA GLN A 336 -5.18 -34.50 -40.51
C GLN A 336 -5.34 -33.62 -39.27
N GLN A 337 -5.59 -34.24 -38.11
CA GLN A 337 -5.70 -33.52 -36.83
C GLN A 337 -4.37 -32.87 -36.42
N LEU A 338 -3.24 -33.54 -36.66
CA LEU A 338 -1.92 -33.01 -36.35
C LEU A 338 -1.57 -31.79 -37.23
N GLU A 339 -1.88 -31.85 -38.53
CA GLU A 339 -1.67 -30.74 -39.46
C GLU A 339 -2.58 -29.55 -39.13
N GLU A 340 -3.84 -29.79 -38.77
CA GLU A 340 -4.76 -28.74 -38.34
C GLU A 340 -4.28 -28.06 -37.05
N TYR A 341 -3.80 -28.84 -36.08
CA TYR A 341 -3.23 -28.32 -34.84
C TYR A 341 -1.99 -27.47 -35.10
N LYS A 342 -1.05 -27.94 -35.93
CA LYS A 342 0.14 -27.15 -36.32
C LYS A 342 -0.24 -25.86 -37.04
N ARG A 343 -1.25 -25.91 -37.92
CA ARG A 343 -1.75 -24.73 -38.63
C ARG A 343 -2.33 -23.71 -37.65
N LEU A 344 -3.17 -24.14 -36.72
CA LEU A 344 -3.77 -23.26 -35.71
C LEU A 344 -2.71 -22.66 -34.77
N ALA A 345 -1.73 -23.45 -34.34
CA ALA A 345 -0.62 -22.97 -33.52
C ALA A 345 0.21 -21.92 -34.26
N ALA A 346 0.53 -22.16 -35.54
CA ALA A 346 1.23 -21.19 -36.38
C ALA A 346 0.40 -19.91 -36.64
N GLU A 347 -0.91 -20.05 -36.86
CA GLU A 347 -1.83 -18.90 -37.02
C GLU A 347 -1.91 -18.05 -35.75
N GLU A 348 -1.89 -18.68 -34.58
CA GLU A 348 -1.93 -18.00 -33.28
C GLU A 348 -0.60 -17.33 -32.93
N GLU A 349 0.52 -17.96 -33.25
CA GLU A 349 1.86 -17.37 -33.12
C GLU A 349 2.00 -16.12 -34.02
N VAL A 350 1.57 -16.20 -35.29
CA VAL A 350 1.55 -15.07 -36.22
C VAL A 350 0.61 -13.97 -35.73
N ARG A 351 -0.56 -14.32 -35.19
CA ARG A 351 -1.53 -13.35 -34.65
C ARG A 351 -1.00 -12.65 -33.40
N SER A 352 -0.36 -13.40 -32.51
CA SER A 352 0.28 -12.90 -31.30
C SER A 352 1.44 -11.95 -31.66
N ALA A 353 2.29 -12.34 -32.61
CA ALA A 353 3.40 -11.51 -33.07
C ALA A 353 2.92 -10.22 -33.76
N ARG A 354 1.80 -10.27 -34.51
CA ARG A 354 1.21 -9.11 -35.19
C ARG A 354 0.59 -8.08 -34.22
N ASN A 355 0.24 -8.51 -33.01
CA ASN A 355 -0.40 -7.68 -31.98
C ASN A 355 0.51 -7.38 -30.78
N ASP A 356 1.80 -7.69 -30.87
CA ASP A 356 2.78 -7.34 -29.84
C ASP A 356 3.00 -5.80 -29.84
N PRO A 357 2.72 -5.09 -28.74
CA PRO A 357 2.91 -3.64 -28.63
C PRO A 357 4.31 -3.15 -29.03
N LYS A 358 5.33 -4.02 -28.91
CA LYS A 358 6.71 -3.70 -29.28
C LYS A 358 6.96 -3.66 -30.79
N ASN A 359 6.09 -4.28 -31.60
CA ASN A 359 6.24 -4.43 -33.04
C ASN A 359 5.17 -3.69 -33.86
N ILE A 360 4.29 -2.90 -33.21
CA ILE A 360 3.25 -2.12 -33.90
C ILE A 360 3.85 -0.83 -34.49
N ASP A 361 3.65 -0.61 -35.79
CA ASP A 361 3.94 0.67 -36.46
C ASP A 361 2.78 1.65 -36.28
N PHE A 362 2.87 2.50 -35.25
CA PHE A 362 1.87 3.54 -34.98
C PHE A 362 1.91 4.70 -35.99
N ALA A 363 2.96 4.85 -36.80
CA ALA A 363 2.99 5.88 -37.85
C ALA A 363 2.12 5.50 -39.04
N ASN A 364 1.94 4.20 -39.29
CA ASN A 364 1.11 3.66 -40.36
C ASN A 364 0.17 2.56 -39.83
N PRO A 365 -0.84 2.91 -39.00
CA PRO A 365 -1.74 1.93 -38.42
C PRO A 365 -2.60 1.26 -39.49
N THR A 366 -2.80 -0.05 -39.36
CA THR A 366 -3.68 -0.81 -40.24
C THR A 366 -5.16 -0.44 -40.02
N PRO A 367 -6.05 -0.63 -41.00
CA PRO A 367 -7.48 -0.35 -40.85
C PRO A 367 -8.14 -1.06 -39.65
N GLU A 368 -7.67 -2.27 -39.31
CA GLU A 368 -8.13 -3.02 -38.13
C GLU A 368 -7.71 -2.35 -36.83
N GLN A 369 -6.47 -1.86 -36.73
CA GLN A 369 -5.97 -1.12 -35.57
C GLN A 369 -6.68 0.23 -35.39
N ILE A 370 -6.97 0.93 -36.49
CA ILE A 370 -7.74 2.18 -36.46
C ILE A 370 -9.17 1.91 -35.94
N ALA A 371 -9.83 0.85 -36.44
CA ALA A 371 -11.18 0.50 -36.03
C ALA A 371 -11.25 0.09 -34.55
N ASP A 372 -10.27 -0.69 -34.09
CA ASP A 372 -10.19 -1.14 -32.70
C ASP A 372 -9.86 0.02 -31.74
N ALA A 373 -8.84 0.83 -32.04
CA ALA A 373 -8.50 2.01 -31.25
C ALA A 373 -9.67 3.00 -31.14
N LYS A 374 -10.42 3.20 -32.25
CA LYS A 374 -11.61 4.05 -32.28
C LYS A 374 -12.74 3.53 -31.40
N LYS A 375 -12.93 2.21 -31.30
CA LYS A 375 -13.89 1.57 -30.37
C LYS A 375 -13.54 1.87 -28.91
N HIS A 376 -12.26 2.11 -28.63
CA HIS A 376 -11.73 2.45 -27.32
C HIS A 376 -11.45 3.95 -27.12
N GLY A 377 -11.93 4.81 -28.03
CA GLY A 377 -11.85 6.27 -27.88
C GLY A 377 -10.49 6.87 -28.18
N ILE A 378 -9.61 6.14 -28.88
CA ILE A 378 -8.26 6.59 -29.27
C ILE A 378 -8.26 6.83 -30.79
N ASP A 379 -7.85 8.03 -31.21
CA ASP A 379 -7.70 8.37 -32.62
C ASP A 379 -6.24 8.19 -33.08
N LEU A 380 -5.96 7.09 -33.79
CA LEU A 380 -4.63 6.80 -34.35
C LEU A 380 -4.30 7.63 -35.59
N LEU A 381 -5.19 8.51 -36.05
CA LEU A 381 -4.91 9.49 -37.10
C LEU A 381 -4.48 10.85 -36.53
N ASP A 382 -4.56 11.03 -35.21
CA ASP A 382 -4.08 12.24 -34.54
C ASP A 382 -2.55 12.20 -34.38
N PRO A 383 -1.80 13.16 -34.97
CA PRO A 383 -0.34 13.21 -34.87
C PRO A 383 0.20 13.28 -33.44
N LEU A 384 -0.54 13.86 -32.48
CA LEU A 384 -0.14 13.95 -31.08
C LEU A 384 -0.27 12.60 -30.37
N ILE A 385 -1.34 11.87 -30.65
CA ILE A 385 -1.58 10.52 -30.10
C ILE A 385 -0.54 9.55 -30.63
N VAL A 386 -0.26 9.58 -31.93
CA VAL A 386 0.78 8.73 -32.56
C VAL A 386 2.15 9.00 -31.95
N LYS A 387 2.52 10.27 -31.77
CA LYS A 387 3.79 10.67 -31.18
C LYS A 387 3.94 10.17 -29.73
N GLU A 388 2.88 10.23 -28.95
CA GLU A 388 2.87 9.78 -27.56
C GLU A 388 2.94 8.25 -27.44
N LEU A 389 2.23 7.51 -28.28
CA LEU A 389 2.30 6.04 -28.34
C LEU A 389 3.71 5.56 -28.75
N GLN A 390 4.35 6.22 -29.72
CA GLN A 390 5.74 5.95 -30.10
C GLN A 390 6.76 6.32 -29.01
N ARG A 391 6.44 7.28 -28.13
CA ARG A 391 7.25 7.60 -26.95
C ARG A 391 7.17 6.48 -25.92
N MET A 392 5.96 6.01 -25.61
CA MET A 392 5.74 4.90 -24.67
C MET A 392 6.38 3.60 -25.17
N GLN A 393 6.26 3.29 -26.47
CA GLN A 393 6.86 2.10 -27.09
C GLN A 393 8.39 2.10 -26.94
N ARG A 394 9.05 3.25 -27.07
CA ARG A 394 10.50 3.39 -26.86
C ARG A 394 10.91 3.22 -25.39
N GLN A 395 10.14 3.78 -24.46
CA GLN A 395 10.40 3.66 -23.02
C GLN A 395 10.29 2.21 -22.53
N GLU A 396 9.32 1.44 -23.04
CA GLU A 396 9.20 0.01 -22.71
C GLU A 396 10.30 -0.85 -23.35
N GLN A 397 10.79 -0.49 -24.55
CA GLN A 397 11.89 -1.19 -25.21
C GLN A 397 13.25 -0.93 -24.54
N GLN A 398 13.45 0.26 -23.99
CA GLN A 398 14.71 0.65 -23.35
C GLN A 398 14.84 0.16 -21.90
N GLY A 399 13.75 -0.32 -21.29
CA GLY A 399 13.73 -0.78 -19.90
C GLY A 399 13.82 0.42 -18.96
N GLY A 400 12.71 0.73 -18.28
CA GLY A 400 12.53 1.95 -17.50
C GLY A 400 13.69 2.32 -16.56
N GLU A 401 14.58 3.16 -17.07
CA GLU A 401 15.46 4.05 -16.33
C GLU A 401 15.33 5.42 -17.02
N GLY A 402 14.93 6.44 -16.28
CA GLY A 402 14.69 7.78 -16.82
C GLY A 402 16.00 8.45 -17.21
N GLU A 403 16.04 9.04 -18.40
CA GLU A 403 17.09 9.97 -18.82
C GLU A 403 16.59 11.41 -18.64
N ASP A 404 17.26 12.15 -17.76
CA ASP A 404 17.39 13.60 -17.82
C ASP A 404 18.70 13.92 -18.61
N ASP A 405 18.52 14.62 -19.73
CA ASP A 405 19.37 15.60 -20.43
C ASP A 405 20.93 15.58 -20.36
N ALA A 406 21.57 15.63 -21.54
CA ALA A 406 22.34 16.78 -22.06
C ALA A 406 23.65 16.44 -22.82
N ASP A 407 23.83 17.15 -23.94
CA ASP A 407 25.06 17.31 -24.74
C ASP A 407 26.27 17.83 -23.92
N ASN A 408 27.46 17.22 -24.07
CA ASN A 408 28.68 17.78 -24.69
C ASN A 408 29.88 16.79 -24.54
N PRO A 409 30.86 16.77 -25.46
CA PRO A 409 31.91 15.74 -25.56
C PRO A 409 33.22 16.15 -24.85
N ASP A 410 34.18 15.22 -24.93
CA ASP A 410 35.60 15.27 -24.50
C ASP A 410 35.89 14.71 -23.10
N GLU A 411 36.33 13.44 -23.06
CA GLU A 411 37.72 13.10 -22.70
C GLU A 411 37.99 11.60 -22.88
N GLU A 412 39.07 11.31 -23.59
CA GLU A 412 39.64 9.98 -23.79
C GLU A 412 40.31 9.44 -22.53
N GLU A 413 40.29 8.10 -22.46
CA GLU A 413 41.39 7.22 -22.07
C GLU A 413 41.37 6.49 -20.71
N MET A 414 41.48 5.16 -20.88
CA MET A 414 42.06 4.13 -20.02
C MET A 414 41.19 3.39 -19.00
N GLY A 415 41.02 2.09 -19.28
CA GLY A 415 41.18 1.07 -18.23
C GLY A 415 40.19 -0.08 -18.24
N ALA A 416 40.28 -0.98 -19.21
CA ALA A 416 39.65 -2.29 -19.12
C ALA A 416 40.23 -3.12 -17.95
N ARG A 417 39.36 -3.69 -17.11
CA ARG A 417 39.53 -5.01 -16.46
C ARG A 417 38.20 -5.47 -15.86
N GLY A 418 37.72 -6.61 -16.35
CA GLY A 418 36.40 -7.16 -16.04
C GLY A 418 36.33 -7.94 -14.73
N ALA A 419 35.10 -8.02 -14.21
CA ALA A 419 34.56 -9.13 -13.43
C ALA A 419 33.02 -9.15 -13.62
N PRO A 420 32.36 -10.33 -13.63
CA PRO A 420 30.97 -10.47 -14.05
C PRO A 420 29.97 -10.14 -12.93
N PRO A 421 28.74 -9.67 -13.25
CA PRO A 421 27.70 -9.43 -12.25
C PRO A 421 26.96 -10.73 -11.86
N PRO A 422 26.55 -10.89 -10.59
CA PRO A 422 25.68 -11.98 -10.17
C PRO A 422 24.19 -11.71 -10.44
N ALA A 423 23.50 -12.81 -10.76
CA ALA A 423 22.07 -13.12 -10.83
C ALA A 423 21.03 -12.00 -10.60
N ARG A 424 20.19 -11.77 -11.62
CA ARG A 424 18.89 -11.09 -11.53
C ARG A 424 17.78 -12.12 -11.29
N ASP A 425 17.13 -12.02 -10.14
CA ASP A 425 15.82 -12.64 -9.90
C ASP A 425 14.71 -11.78 -10.51
N ALA A 426 13.82 -12.44 -11.24
CA ALA A 426 12.70 -11.86 -11.95
C ALA A 426 11.48 -11.73 -11.04
N GLY A 427 10.97 -10.51 -10.89
CA GLY A 427 9.70 -10.20 -10.23
C GLY A 427 8.90 -9.20 -11.05
N ALA A 428 8.42 -9.62 -12.21
CA ALA A 428 7.48 -8.85 -13.02
C ALA A 428 6.05 -8.98 -12.46
N GLY A 429 5.56 -7.95 -11.79
CA GLY A 429 4.17 -7.80 -11.32
C GLY A 429 3.50 -6.60 -12.00
N SER A 430 2.62 -6.90 -12.95
CA SER A 430 2.04 -6.01 -13.96
C SER A 430 1.06 -4.94 -13.46
N LEU A 431 1.21 -3.74 -14.04
CA LEU A 431 0.45 -2.49 -13.94
C LEU A 431 -1.01 -2.56 -14.47
N ARG A 432 -1.73 -3.67 -14.28
CA ARG A 432 -3.08 -3.90 -14.83
C ARG A 432 -4.25 -3.52 -13.90
N TYR A 433 -3.99 -3.04 -12.68
CA TYR A 433 -5.06 -2.77 -11.69
C TYR A 433 -5.42 -1.31 -11.45
N TRP A 434 -4.83 -0.35 -12.17
CA TRP A 434 -5.01 1.06 -11.83
C TRP A 434 -6.12 1.81 -12.61
N ILE A 435 -6.61 1.27 -13.74
CA ILE A 435 -7.59 1.98 -14.59
C ILE A 435 -9.06 1.61 -14.29
N PHE A 436 -9.34 0.49 -13.58
CA PHE A 436 -10.72 0.11 -13.22
C PHE A 436 -11.23 0.73 -11.90
N GLY A 437 -10.37 1.40 -11.10
CA GLY A 437 -10.72 1.90 -9.77
C GLY A 437 -11.41 3.27 -9.71
N ILE A 438 -11.40 4.06 -10.80
CA ILE A 438 -11.85 5.47 -10.77
C ILE A 438 -13.30 5.64 -11.26
N MET A 439 -13.91 4.65 -11.91
CA MET A 439 -15.28 4.77 -12.45
C MET A 439 -16.42 4.42 -11.48
N LEU A 440 -16.14 3.86 -10.29
CA LEU A 440 -17.19 3.46 -9.33
C LEU A 440 -17.45 4.46 -8.19
N SER A 441 -16.66 5.54 -8.06
CA SER A 441 -16.77 6.48 -6.93
C SER A 441 -17.65 7.72 -7.20
N VAL A 442 -18.02 8.01 -8.45
CA VAL A 442 -18.84 9.21 -8.78
C VAL A 442 -20.35 8.91 -8.87
N GLY A 443 -20.74 7.65 -9.15
CA GLY A 443 -22.16 7.28 -9.30
C GLY A 443 -22.91 7.10 -7.97
N PHE A 444 -22.23 6.75 -6.88
CA PHE A 444 -22.89 6.40 -5.61
C PHE A 444 -23.31 7.63 -4.78
N TYR A 445 -22.60 8.75 -4.95
CA TYR A 445 -22.83 9.96 -4.15
C TYR A 445 -24.11 10.73 -4.55
N ARG A 446 -24.58 10.56 -5.78
CA ARG A 446 -25.77 11.27 -6.30
C ARG A 446 -27.09 10.59 -5.92
N VAL A 447 -27.11 9.26 -5.82
CA VAL A 447 -28.31 8.46 -5.50
C VAL A 447 -28.60 8.48 -3.99
N TRP A 448 -27.58 8.60 -3.13
CA TRP A 448 -27.76 8.61 -1.68
C TRP A 448 -28.42 9.90 -1.15
N ASN A 449 -28.13 11.06 -1.75
CA ASN A 449 -28.70 12.35 -1.33
C ASN A 449 -30.15 12.58 -1.79
N GLU A 450 -30.65 11.84 -2.78
CA GLU A 450 -32.04 11.95 -3.24
C GLU A 450 -33.03 11.10 -2.42
N LEU A 451 -32.54 10.16 -1.60
CA LEU A 451 -33.37 9.18 -0.89
C LEU A 451 -33.58 9.43 0.61
N ASN A 452 -32.97 10.45 1.23
CA ASN A 452 -33.11 10.67 2.68
C ASN A 452 -33.00 12.15 3.13
N PRO A 453 -34.07 12.95 3.04
CA PRO A 453 -34.07 14.35 3.46
C PRO A 453 -34.38 14.60 4.95
N ALA A 454 -34.44 13.57 5.80
CA ALA A 454 -35.08 13.69 7.13
C ALA A 454 -34.24 13.19 8.33
N LEU A 455 -32.98 13.64 8.45
CA LEU A 455 -32.23 13.50 9.71
C LEU A 455 -31.46 14.79 10.01
N GLY A 456 -32.16 15.75 10.62
CA GLY A 456 -31.52 16.85 11.34
C GLY A 456 -30.96 16.36 12.69
N PRO A 457 -29.94 17.03 13.24
CA PRO A 457 -29.31 16.62 14.49
C PRO A 457 -30.19 17.00 15.70
N GLU A 458 -30.53 16.03 16.54
CA GLU A 458 -30.96 16.30 17.92
C GLU A 458 -29.75 16.53 18.84
N PRO A 459 -29.87 17.39 19.86
CA PRO A 459 -28.78 17.72 20.78
C PRO A 459 -28.60 16.62 21.83
N LEU A 460 -27.34 16.23 22.08
CA LEU A 460 -26.96 15.39 23.22
C LEU A 460 -26.59 16.28 24.39
N ASP A 461 -27.44 16.24 25.42
CA ASP A 461 -27.17 16.75 26.75
C ASP A 461 -26.17 15.86 27.50
N GLU A 462 -25.29 16.56 28.24
CA GLU A 462 -24.54 16.19 29.45
C GLU A 462 -23.54 15.00 29.44
N TRP A 463 -22.41 15.27 30.12
CA TRP A 463 -21.29 14.41 30.60
C TRP A 463 -19.94 14.47 29.85
#